data_AF-A0A7W3U1U0-F1
#
_entry.id   AF-A0A7W3U1U0-F1
#
_cell.length_a   1.000
_cell.length_b   1.000
_cell.length_c   1.000
_cell.angle_alpha   90.00
_cell.angle_beta   90.00
_cell.angle_gamma   90.00
#
_symmetry.space_group_name_H-M   'P 1'
#
loop_
_entity.id
_entity.type
_entity.pdbx_description
1 polymer ?
#
loop_
_entity_poly.entity_id
_entity_poly.type
_entity_poly.pdbx_seq_one_letter_code
_entity_poly.pdbx_strand_id
1 'polypeptide(L)'
;MRQVFTSPRLENVEAVARLLEDDGIEVRITNGRSYRGNRRRTFSYGGGADAGEQAAVWVIQSEDQVRAREILREAGLIDSTRHRDSFVASFREQDEAQVQADRRSQRIARIKYALLVGLLIAAGVMAVQMVRQRPQATDAPAALPVAPTPDRASEGFPAEPQAPFDGSAQPTILPVAEAVFAHELGQARLDIACLSIDGRDAPAALIQSLQAGLPADSALRLVSASNCVRNADEAEGSTHAASGLPALMVDVAWFRPTSADAGAVDFVAYHHRSFATYRTLELRRVDGRWQVERVSRDVSI
;
A
#
# COMPACT_ATOMS: atom_id res chain seq x y z
N MET A 1 -2.29 -22.55 28.70
CA MET A 1 -3.49 -22.53 27.83
C MET A 1 -3.10 -22.57 26.37
N ARG A 2 -3.73 -23.42 25.57
CA ARG A 2 -3.44 -23.56 24.12
C ARG A 2 -4.74 -23.58 23.33
N GLN A 3 -4.77 -22.88 22.19
CA GLN A 3 -5.93 -22.86 21.31
C GLN A 3 -6.07 -24.20 20.58
N VAL A 4 -7.29 -24.73 20.57
CA VAL A 4 -7.62 -26.00 19.89
C VAL A 4 -8.64 -25.84 18.77
N PHE A 5 -9.51 -24.83 18.85
CA PHE A 5 -10.55 -24.58 17.85
C PHE A 5 -10.89 -23.08 17.75
N THR A 6 -11.23 -22.62 16.56
CA THR A 6 -11.72 -21.26 16.30
C THR A 6 -12.84 -21.30 15.27
N SER A 7 -13.84 -20.44 15.42
CA SER A 7 -14.90 -20.32 14.44
C SER A 7 -15.47 -18.90 14.40
N PRO A 8 -15.89 -18.41 13.23
CA PRO A 8 -16.67 -17.19 13.14
C PRO A 8 -18.07 -17.33 13.78
N ARG A 9 -18.59 -18.56 13.93
CA ARG A 9 -19.90 -18.81 14.58
C ARG A 9 -19.70 -19.20 16.03
N LEU A 10 -20.20 -18.35 16.93
CA LEU A 10 -20.08 -18.56 18.37
C LEU A 10 -20.77 -19.85 18.82
N GLU A 11 -21.88 -20.23 18.21
CA GLU A 11 -22.61 -21.46 18.51
C GLU A 11 -21.73 -22.70 18.35
N ASN A 12 -20.88 -22.71 17.32
CA ASN A 12 -19.96 -23.81 17.07
C ASN A 12 -18.88 -23.89 18.16
N VAL A 13 -18.36 -22.74 18.60
CA VAL A 13 -17.36 -22.66 19.67
C VAL A 13 -17.95 -23.11 21.01
N GLU A 14 -19.19 -22.73 21.30
CA GLU A 14 -19.93 -23.17 22.50
C GLU A 14 -20.22 -24.68 22.46
N ALA A 15 -20.62 -25.22 21.31
CA ALA A 15 -20.85 -26.66 21.14
C ALA A 15 -19.55 -27.46 21.31
N VAL A 16 -18.43 -26.95 20.79
CA VAL A 16 -17.11 -27.59 20.95
C VAL A 16 -16.61 -27.51 22.38
N ALA A 17 -16.82 -26.39 23.07
CA ALA A 17 -16.47 -26.28 24.48
C ALA A 17 -17.24 -27.31 25.32
N ARG A 18 -18.55 -27.47 25.10
CA ARG A 18 -19.36 -28.49 25.79
C ARG A 18 -18.89 -29.90 25.50
N LEU A 19 -18.57 -30.22 24.24
CA LEU A 19 -18.03 -31.52 23.87
C LEU A 19 -16.75 -31.86 24.65
N LEU A 20 -15.83 -30.89 24.79
CA LEU A 20 -14.60 -31.10 25.53
C LEU A 20 -14.83 -31.17 27.05
N GLU A 21 -15.75 -30.37 27.59
CA GLU A 21 -16.15 -30.41 29.01
C GLU A 21 -16.82 -31.74 29.38
N ASP A 22 -17.67 -32.28 28.51
CA ASP A 22 -18.33 -33.59 28.69
C ASP A 22 -17.31 -34.73 28.77
N ASP A 23 -16.18 -34.62 28.07
CA ASP A 23 -15.06 -35.56 28.11
C ASP A 23 -14.06 -35.28 29.26
N GLY A 24 -14.39 -34.32 30.14
CA GLY A 24 -13.64 -33.97 31.34
C GLY A 24 -12.43 -33.08 31.10
N ILE A 25 -12.38 -32.35 29.98
CA ILE A 25 -11.29 -31.43 29.63
C ILE A 25 -11.68 -30.01 30.03
N GLU A 26 -10.82 -29.35 30.82
CA GLU A 26 -11.06 -27.99 31.27
C GLU A 26 -10.73 -26.97 30.15
N VAL A 27 -11.73 -26.18 29.75
CA VAL A 27 -11.63 -25.24 28.62
C VAL A 27 -12.04 -23.81 28.99
N ARG A 28 -11.58 -22.86 28.19
CA ARG A 28 -11.92 -21.44 28.26
C ARG A 28 -12.29 -20.91 26.89
N ILE A 29 -13.43 -20.24 26.80
CA ILE A 29 -13.86 -19.56 25.57
C ILE A 29 -13.40 -18.09 25.60
N THR A 30 -12.75 -17.63 24.54
CA THR A 30 -12.50 -16.20 24.30
C THR A 30 -13.49 -15.65 23.27
N ASN A 31 -13.84 -14.36 23.39
CA ASN A 31 -14.82 -13.69 22.53
C ASN A 31 -16.22 -14.35 22.55
N GLY A 32 -16.59 -14.90 23.72
CA GLY A 32 -17.89 -15.52 23.96
C GLY A 32 -19.05 -14.54 24.19
N ARG A 33 -20.26 -15.10 24.31
CA ARG A 33 -21.54 -14.37 24.50
C ARG A 33 -21.53 -13.39 25.68
N SER A 34 -20.70 -13.64 26.69
CA SER A 34 -20.57 -12.83 27.90
C SER A 34 -19.77 -11.53 27.72
N TYR A 35 -19.00 -11.37 26.64
CA TYR A 35 -18.17 -10.17 26.43
C TYR A 35 -18.84 -9.08 25.57
N ARG A 36 -19.84 -9.41 24.74
CA ARG A 36 -20.64 -8.42 24.01
C ARG A 36 -22.12 -8.78 24.02
N GLY A 37 -22.91 -8.03 24.78
CA GLY A 37 -24.36 -8.21 24.89
C GLY A 37 -25.06 -8.30 23.52
N ASN A 38 -25.84 -9.36 23.34
CA ASN A 38 -26.95 -9.64 22.40
C ASN A 38 -27.02 -8.89 21.04
N ARG A 39 -25.91 -8.50 20.42
CA ARG A 39 -25.93 -7.94 19.06
C ARG A 39 -25.60 -9.05 18.06
N ARG A 40 -26.65 -9.66 17.52
CA ARG A 40 -26.52 -10.59 16.38
C ARG A 40 -25.95 -9.81 15.19
N ARG A 41 -24.64 -9.91 14.92
CA ARG A 41 -24.08 -9.45 13.65
C ARG A 41 -24.49 -10.47 12.59
N THR A 42 -25.26 -10.02 11.60
CA THR A 42 -25.61 -10.84 10.44
C THR A 42 -24.32 -11.22 9.70
N PHE A 43 -24.19 -12.50 9.35
CA PHE A 43 -23.05 -13.04 8.61
C PHE A 43 -22.90 -12.30 7.27
N SER A 44 -21.75 -11.64 7.05
CA SER A 44 -21.43 -10.94 5.79
C SER A 44 -20.41 -11.76 5.01
N TYR A 45 -20.75 -12.12 3.77
CA TYR A 45 -19.85 -12.82 2.84
C TYR A 45 -18.77 -11.89 2.24
N GLY A 46 -18.83 -10.58 2.49
CA GLY A 46 -17.92 -9.58 1.89
C GLY A 46 -16.81 -9.05 2.82
N GLY A 47 -16.58 -9.66 3.98
CA GLY A 47 -15.65 -9.15 4.99
C GLY A 47 -14.30 -9.88 5.02
N GLY A 48 -13.51 -9.78 3.96
CA GLY A 48 -12.11 -10.22 3.98
C GLY A 48 -11.22 -9.13 4.58
N ALA A 49 -10.97 -9.19 5.89
CA ALA A 49 -9.86 -8.58 6.67
C ALA A 49 -10.31 -7.89 7.98
N ASP A 50 -11.57 -7.47 8.11
CA ASP A 50 -12.13 -6.90 9.36
C ASP A 50 -13.11 -7.86 10.06
N ALA A 51 -12.80 -9.16 10.03
CA ALA A 51 -13.45 -10.12 10.90
C ALA A 51 -12.95 -9.87 12.33
N GLY A 52 -13.71 -9.09 13.10
CA GLY A 52 -13.43 -8.85 14.51
C GLY A 52 -13.08 -10.15 15.25
N GLU A 53 -12.25 -10.02 16.29
CA GLU A 53 -11.64 -11.11 17.07
C GLU A 53 -12.54 -12.35 17.16
N GLN A 54 -12.12 -13.45 16.51
CA GLN A 54 -12.94 -14.66 16.38
C GLN A 54 -13.12 -15.34 17.73
N ALA A 55 -14.25 -16.02 17.90
CA ALA A 55 -14.49 -16.86 19.07
C ALA A 55 -13.60 -18.10 18.99
N ALA A 56 -12.95 -18.44 20.11
CA ALA A 56 -11.99 -19.53 20.17
C ALA A 56 -12.09 -20.30 21.49
N VAL A 57 -11.79 -21.61 21.42
CA VAL A 57 -11.68 -22.50 22.58
C VAL A 57 -10.21 -22.75 22.89
N TRP A 58 -9.86 -22.53 24.15
CA TRP A 58 -8.55 -22.74 24.73
C TRP A 58 -8.62 -23.83 25.79
N VAL A 59 -7.74 -24.82 25.72
CA VAL A 59 -7.60 -25.81 26.80
C VAL A 59 -6.74 -25.19 27.89
N ILE A 60 -7.16 -25.31 29.15
CA ILE A 60 -6.48 -24.69 30.28
C ILE A 60 -5.17 -25.42 30.58
N GLN A 61 -5.28 -26.73 30.78
CA GLN A 61 -4.18 -27.66 31.01
C GLN A 61 -3.46 -27.99 29.69
N SER A 62 -2.14 -28.13 29.74
CA SER A 62 -1.36 -28.34 28.50
C SER A 62 -1.29 -29.82 28.11
N GLU A 63 -1.38 -30.71 29.09
CA GLU A 63 -1.46 -32.16 28.98
C GLU A 63 -2.70 -32.62 28.20
N ASP A 64 -3.84 -31.96 28.38
CA ASP A 64 -5.11 -32.30 27.73
C ASP A 64 -5.16 -31.89 26.25
N GLN A 65 -4.17 -31.16 25.76
CA GLN A 65 -4.18 -30.64 24.39
C GLN A 65 -4.22 -31.75 23.33
N VAL A 66 -3.46 -32.83 23.54
CA VAL A 66 -3.39 -33.96 22.60
C VAL A 66 -4.72 -34.70 22.58
N ARG A 67 -5.28 -34.97 23.77
CA ARG A 67 -6.57 -35.62 23.95
C ARG A 67 -7.72 -34.80 23.35
N ALA A 68 -7.73 -33.49 23.60
CA ALA A 68 -8.71 -32.57 23.00
C ALA A 68 -8.69 -32.63 21.46
N ARG A 69 -7.49 -32.66 20.86
CA ARG A 69 -7.36 -32.78 19.40
C ARG A 69 -7.78 -34.15 18.86
N GLU A 70 -7.66 -35.21 19.65
CA GLU A 70 -8.17 -36.54 19.28
C GLU A 70 -9.70 -36.50 19.18
N ILE A 71 -10.36 -36.04 20.24
CA ILE A 71 -11.83 -35.91 20.32
C ILE A 71 -12.37 -35.04 19.17
N LEU A 72 -11.73 -33.91 18.89
CA LEU A 72 -12.13 -33.04 17.77
C LEU A 72 -11.99 -33.71 16.40
N ARG A 73 -11.04 -34.65 16.24
CA ARG A 73 -10.84 -35.37 14.99
C ARG A 73 -11.86 -36.50 14.84
N GLU A 74 -12.14 -37.22 15.92
CA GLU A 74 -13.21 -38.22 15.96
C GLU A 74 -14.57 -37.59 15.64
N ALA A 75 -14.81 -36.35 16.09
CA ALA A 75 -15.98 -35.56 15.76
C ALA A 75 -15.97 -34.96 14.33
N GLY A 76 -14.90 -35.15 13.55
CA GLY A 76 -14.75 -34.62 12.19
C GLY A 76 -14.59 -33.09 12.12
N LEU A 77 -14.24 -32.44 13.23
CA LEU A 77 -14.11 -30.97 13.34
C LEU A 77 -12.73 -30.44 12.97
N ILE A 78 -11.72 -31.31 12.97
CA ILE A 78 -10.37 -31.00 12.47
C ILE A 78 -9.92 -32.08 11.50
N ASP A 79 -9.29 -31.66 10.40
CA ASP A 79 -8.76 -32.61 9.43
C ASP A 79 -7.49 -33.28 9.98
N SER A 80 -7.34 -34.57 9.72
CA SER A 80 -6.12 -35.27 10.08
C SER A 80 -4.99 -34.68 9.26
N THR A 81 -3.87 -34.29 9.89
CA THR A 81 -2.67 -33.83 9.16
C THR A 81 -1.96 -34.96 8.40
N ARG A 82 -2.68 -36.05 8.09
CA ARG A 82 -2.23 -37.20 7.31
C ARG A 82 -3.25 -37.50 6.19
N HIS A 83 -3.39 -36.57 5.24
CA HIS A 83 -3.70 -36.95 3.86
C HIS A 83 -2.74 -36.24 2.90
N ARG A 84 -1.81 -37.05 2.38
CA ARG A 84 -1.02 -36.76 1.18
C ARG A 84 -1.93 -36.86 -0.04
N ASP A 85 -1.71 -35.96 -0.98
CA ASP A 85 -1.91 -36.14 -2.43
C ASP A 85 -3.33 -36.49 -2.92
N SER A 86 -4.16 -35.48 -3.19
CA SER A 86 -5.01 -35.43 -4.41
C SER A 86 -5.83 -34.13 -4.50
N PHE A 87 -5.21 -33.05 -5.01
CA PHE A 87 -5.98 -31.95 -5.60
C PHE A 87 -5.78 -32.00 -7.12
N VAL A 88 -6.64 -32.75 -7.80
CA VAL A 88 -6.83 -32.64 -9.25
C VAL A 88 -8.21 -32.05 -9.48
N ALA A 89 -8.24 -30.74 -9.76
CA ALA A 89 -9.41 -30.06 -10.26
C ALA A 89 -9.57 -30.40 -11.76
N SER A 90 -10.60 -31.16 -12.10
CA SER A 90 -11.03 -31.39 -13.48
C SER A 90 -12.10 -30.36 -13.85
N PHE A 91 -11.73 -29.34 -14.62
CA PHE A 91 -12.67 -28.53 -15.38
C PHE A 91 -12.09 -28.26 -16.79
N ARG A 92 -12.47 -29.13 -17.72
CA ARG A 92 -12.26 -28.96 -19.18
C ARG A 92 -13.62 -28.61 -19.78
N GLU A 93 -13.92 -27.31 -19.92
CA GLU A 93 -15.03 -26.79 -20.74
C GLU A 93 -15.00 -25.25 -20.84
N GLN A 94 -13.86 -24.65 -21.19
CA GLN A 94 -13.76 -23.20 -21.51
C GLN A 94 -12.72 -22.88 -22.60
N ASP A 95 -12.58 -23.69 -23.65
CA ASP A 95 -11.52 -23.46 -24.66
C ASP A 95 -11.94 -22.64 -25.89
N GLU A 96 -13.24 -22.36 -26.13
CA GLU A 96 -13.64 -21.70 -27.39
C GLU A 96 -13.66 -20.16 -27.33
N ALA A 97 -13.91 -19.57 -26.16
CA ALA A 97 -13.87 -18.11 -25.98
C ALA A 97 -12.43 -17.56 -25.88
N GLN A 98 -11.49 -18.39 -25.41
CA GLN A 98 -10.10 -18.01 -25.16
C GLN A 98 -9.29 -17.89 -26.47
N VAL A 99 -9.58 -18.74 -27.46
CA VAL A 99 -8.89 -18.73 -28.78
C VAL A 99 -9.22 -17.48 -29.61
N GLN A 100 -10.42 -16.89 -29.48
CA GLN A 100 -10.77 -15.66 -30.20
C GLN A 100 -10.15 -14.41 -29.56
N ALA A 101 -10.05 -14.38 -28.22
CA ALA A 101 -9.36 -13.33 -27.48
C ALA A 101 -7.87 -13.26 -27.84
N ASP A 102 -7.21 -14.40 -28.00
CA ASP A 102 -5.80 -14.50 -28.37
C ASP A 102 -5.49 -13.97 -29.79
N ARG A 103 -6.38 -14.18 -30.77
CA ARG A 103 -6.16 -13.64 -32.12
C ARG A 103 -6.30 -12.12 -32.18
N ARG A 104 -7.17 -11.54 -31.36
CA ARG A 104 -7.36 -10.09 -31.26
C ARG A 104 -6.22 -9.44 -30.48
N SER A 105 -5.77 -10.05 -29.39
CA SER A 105 -4.61 -9.58 -28.59
C SER A 105 -3.31 -9.61 -29.39
N GLN A 106 -3.08 -10.66 -30.21
CA GLN A 106 -1.91 -10.75 -31.08
C GLN A 106 -1.87 -9.68 -32.18
N ARG A 107 -3.02 -9.25 -32.71
CA ARG A 107 -3.09 -8.14 -33.69
C ARG A 107 -2.76 -6.80 -33.04
N ILE A 108 -3.29 -6.55 -31.84
CA ILE A 108 -3.01 -5.33 -31.07
C ILE A 108 -1.53 -5.26 -30.68
N ALA A 109 -0.94 -6.40 -30.28
CA ALA A 109 0.48 -6.48 -29.97
C ALA A 109 1.37 -6.13 -31.19
N ARG A 110 1.05 -6.67 -32.38
CA ARG A 110 1.80 -6.36 -33.62
C ARG A 110 1.73 -4.87 -33.99
N ILE A 111 0.57 -4.23 -33.84
CA ILE A 111 0.40 -2.79 -34.07
C ILE A 111 1.22 -1.99 -33.06
N LYS A 112 1.19 -2.38 -31.78
CA LYS A 112 1.99 -1.74 -30.71
C LYS A 112 3.50 -1.81 -31.01
N TYR A 113 4.01 -2.98 -31.45
CA TYR A 113 5.42 -3.12 -31.80
C TYR A 113 5.79 -2.33 -33.07
N ALA A 114 4.93 -2.29 -34.10
CA ALA A 114 5.17 -1.48 -35.29
C ALA A 114 5.27 0.03 -34.96
N LEU A 115 4.42 0.50 -34.05
CA LEU A 115 4.40 1.90 -33.61
C LEU A 115 5.66 2.25 -32.78
N LEU A 116 6.11 1.34 -31.90
CA LEU A 116 7.35 1.50 -31.14
C LEU A 116 8.58 1.55 -32.04
N VAL A 117 8.64 0.71 -33.07
CA VAL A 117 9.72 0.75 -34.07
C VAL A 117 9.69 2.07 -34.85
N GLY A 118 8.51 2.56 -35.22
CA GLY A 118 8.35 3.88 -35.83
C GLY A 118 8.85 5.03 -34.95
N LEU A 119 8.54 4.98 -33.65
CA LEU A 119 9.01 5.97 -32.67
C LEU A 119 10.54 5.94 -32.52
N LEU A 120 11.15 4.76 -32.49
CA LEU A 120 12.60 4.62 -32.41
C LEU A 120 13.30 5.19 -33.65
N ILE A 121 12.73 4.99 -34.84
CA ILE A 121 13.27 5.58 -36.08
C ILE A 121 13.15 7.10 -36.04
N ALA A 122 12.00 7.64 -35.60
CA ALA A 122 11.78 9.08 -35.48
C ALA A 122 12.73 9.73 -34.44
N ALA A 123 12.93 9.10 -33.28
CA ALA A 123 13.85 9.55 -32.25
C ALA A 123 15.32 9.50 -32.73
N GLY A 124 15.69 8.48 -33.49
CA GLY A 124 17.01 8.36 -34.11
C GLY A 124 17.31 9.50 -35.09
N VAL A 125 16.33 9.88 -35.91
CA VAL A 125 16.48 11.00 -36.86
C VAL A 125 16.58 12.35 -36.14
N MET A 126 15.80 12.57 -35.07
CA MET A 126 15.88 13.79 -34.25
C MET A 126 17.22 13.92 -33.50
N ALA A 127 17.73 12.83 -32.93
CA ALA A 127 19.00 12.83 -32.21
C ALA A 127 20.20 13.17 -33.12
N VAL A 128 20.19 12.68 -34.37
CA VAL A 128 21.24 12.98 -35.36
C VAL A 128 21.21 14.46 -35.80
N GLN A 129 20.02 15.08 -35.84
CA GLN A 129 19.90 16.51 -36.13
C GLN A 129 20.39 17.40 -34.97
N MET A 130 20.14 16.99 -33.72
CA MET A 130 20.53 17.76 -32.54
C MET A 130 22.05 17.72 -32.28
N VAL A 131 22.73 16.63 -32.62
CA VAL A 131 24.21 16.53 -32.53
C VAL A 131 24.90 17.40 -33.59
N ARG A 132 24.26 17.64 -34.75
CA ARG A 132 24.81 18.50 -35.81
C ARG A 132 24.72 20.00 -35.52
N GLN A 133 23.96 20.42 -34.52
CA GLN A 133 23.68 21.83 -34.23
C GLN A 133 24.30 22.36 -32.93
N ARG A 134 25.36 21.74 -32.39
CA ARG A 134 26.09 22.34 -31.25
C ARG A 134 27.03 23.45 -31.73
N PRO A 135 26.84 24.73 -31.34
CA PRO A 135 27.92 25.70 -31.37
C PRO A 135 28.91 25.42 -30.22
N GLN A 136 30.20 25.41 -30.55
CA GLN A 136 31.31 25.45 -29.60
C GLN A 136 31.56 26.90 -29.14
N ALA A 137 31.70 27.09 -27.82
CA ALA A 137 32.49 28.14 -27.19
C ALA A 137 32.77 27.66 -25.74
N THR A 138 33.96 27.16 -25.40
CA THR A 138 35.26 27.84 -25.19
C THR A 138 35.34 28.52 -23.81
N ASP A 139 36.19 27.90 -22.99
CA ASP A 139 37.06 28.38 -21.92
C ASP A 139 36.52 29.16 -20.71
N ALA A 140 36.83 28.56 -19.56
CA ALA A 140 36.90 29.15 -18.23
C ALA A 140 37.95 30.28 -18.15
N PRO A 141 37.81 31.15 -17.14
CA PRO A 141 38.98 31.56 -16.40
C PRO A 141 38.83 31.44 -14.87
N ALA A 142 39.88 30.85 -14.29
CA ALA A 142 40.62 31.28 -13.10
C ALA A 142 39.85 31.63 -11.81
N ALA A 143 40.08 30.75 -10.82
CA ALA A 143 39.93 31.01 -9.40
C ALA A 143 40.82 32.18 -8.93
N LEU A 144 40.29 32.96 -7.97
CA LEU A 144 41.07 33.80 -7.06
C LEU A 144 40.84 33.32 -5.62
N PRO A 145 41.86 33.39 -4.75
CA PRO A 145 41.79 32.86 -3.38
C PRO A 145 41.08 33.87 -2.45
N VAL A 146 40.10 33.38 -1.68
CA VAL A 146 39.56 34.12 -0.53
C VAL A 146 40.18 33.54 0.74
N ALA A 147 40.76 34.45 1.53
CA ALA A 147 41.45 34.21 2.79
C ALA A 147 40.51 33.66 3.90
N PRO A 148 41.07 32.98 4.93
CA PRO A 148 40.28 32.38 6.00
C PRO A 148 39.71 33.44 6.96
N THR A 149 38.40 33.40 7.16
CA THR A 149 37.70 34.12 8.22
C THR A 149 37.79 33.30 9.51
N PRO A 150 38.07 33.89 10.68
CA PRO A 150 38.38 33.16 11.90
C PRO A 150 37.16 32.44 12.50
N ASP A 151 37.46 31.31 13.14
CA ASP A 151 36.61 30.54 14.04
C ASP A 151 35.71 31.46 14.87
N ARG A 152 34.41 31.44 14.58
CA ARG A 152 33.41 31.84 15.56
C ARG A 152 33.02 30.58 16.31
N ALA A 153 33.49 30.54 17.55
CA ALA A 153 33.15 29.57 18.56
C ALA A 153 31.68 29.18 18.49
N SER A 154 31.48 27.87 18.54
CA SER A 154 30.23 27.17 18.74
C SER A 154 29.53 27.67 20.00
N GLU A 155 28.73 28.72 19.88
CA GLU A 155 27.71 29.04 20.89
C GLU A 155 26.55 28.07 20.65
N GLY A 156 26.42 27.15 21.60
CA GLY A 156 25.43 26.07 21.58
C GLY A 156 24.03 26.62 21.38
N PHE A 157 23.47 26.35 20.21
CA PHE A 157 22.03 26.25 20.08
C PHE A 157 21.58 25.06 20.93
N PRO A 158 20.52 25.18 21.75
CA PRO A 158 19.96 24.01 22.41
C PRO A 158 19.62 23.01 21.30
N ALA A 159 20.22 21.82 21.39
CA ALA A 159 19.94 20.72 20.50
C ALA A 159 18.42 20.57 20.41
N GLU A 160 17.86 20.78 19.21
CA GLU A 160 16.49 20.36 18.94
C GLU A 160 16.38 18.89 19.39
N PRO A 161 15.30 18.50 20.08
CA PRO A 161 15.09 17.11 20.43
C PRO A 161 15.08 16.32 19.13
N GLN A 162 16.18 15.63 18.83
CA GLN A 162 16.21 14.69 17.73
C GLN A 162 15.11 13.68 18.03
N ALA A 163 14.07 13.67 17.19
CA ALA A 163 12.98 12.73 17.33
C ALA A 163 13.57 11.32 17.45
N PRO A 164 13.08 10.48 18.37
CA PRO A 164 13.66 9.17 18.56
C PRO A 164 13.61 8.40 17.24
N PHE A 165 14.76 7.95 16.77
CA PHE A 165 14.91 7.09 15.58
C PHE A 165 14.54 5.64 15.93
N ASP A 166 13.46 5.46 16.66
CA ASP A 166 12.98 4.18 17.17
C ASP A 166 11.99 3.50 16.20
N GLY A 167 11.76 4.10 15.03
CA GLY A 167 10.80 3.63 14.03
C GLY A 167 9.34 3.87 14.41
N SER A 168 9.06 4.62 15.49
CA SER A 168 7.72 5.08 15.81
C SER A 168 7.19 6.03 14.74
N ALA A 169 5.88 6.05 14.53
CA ALA A 169 5.27 6.96 13.58
C ALA A 169 5.29 8.39 14.13
N GLN A 170 5.76 9.31 13.30
CA GLN A 170 5.90 10.74 13.53
C GLN A 170 5.12 11.51 12.46
N PRO A 171 4.82 12.80 12.67
CA PRO A 171 4.27 13.65 11.63
C PRO A 171 5.16 13.64 10.39
N THR A 172 4.54 13.50 9.22
CA THR A 172 5.23 13.45 7.94
C THR A 172 5.80 14.83 7.61
N ILE A 173 7.12 14.90 7.48
CA ILE A 173 7.81 16.14 7.11
C ILE A 173 7.62 16.46 5.63
N LEU A 174 7.52 17.75 5.30
CA LEU A 174 7.21 18.21 3.95
C LEU A 174 8.16 17.67 2.86
N PRO A 175 9.50 17.63 3.06
CA PRO A 175 10.41 17.07 2.05
C PRO A 175 10.23 15.57 1.79
N VAL A 176 9.76 14.81 2.80
CA VAL A 176 9.45 13.38 2.63
C VAL A 176 8.19 13.23 1.80
N ALA A 177 7.14 14.00 2.11
CA ALA A 177 5.90 13.99 1.33
C ALA A 177 6.15 14.37 -0.13
N GLU A 178 6.94 15.41 -0.38
CA GLU A 178 7.34 15.83 -1.73
C GLU A 178 8.03 14.71 -2.52
N ALA A 179 9.01 14.04 -1.90
CA ALA A 179 9.74 12.94 -2.53
C ALA A 179 8.81 11.76 -2.88
N VAL A 180 7.87 11.43 -2.00
CA VAL A 180 6.88 10.37 -2.23
C VAL A 180 5.94 10.74 -3.37
N PHE A 181 5.34 11.94 -3.32
CA PHE A 181 4.42 12.38 -4.37
C PHE A 181 5.11 12.43 -5.73
N ALA A 182 6.32 12.98 -5.81
CA ALA A 182 7.08 13.04 -7.05
C ALA A 182 7.38 11.64 -7.63
N HIS A 183 7.60 10.64 -6.76
CA HIS A 183 7.82 9.26 -7.18
C HIS A 183 6.55 8.55 -7.65
N GLU A 184 5.43 8.73 -6.93
CA GLU A 184 4.22 7.93 -7.12
C GLU A 184 3.23 8.53 -8.14
N LEU A 185 3.16 9.86 -8.28
CA LEU A 185 2.13 10.52 -9.09
C LEU A 185 2.23 10.22 -10.59
N GLY A 186 3.42 9.88 -11.09
CA GLY A 186 3.60 9.43 -12.48
C GLY A 186 2.88 8.11 -12.79
N GLN A 187 2.44 7.37 -11.77
CA GLN A 187 1.70 6.11 -11.89
C GLN A 187 0.19 6.29 -11.66
N ALA A 188 -0.28 7.53 -11.48
CA ALA A 188 -1.69 7.82 -11.27
C ALA A 188 -2.53 7.35 -12.47
N ARG A 189 -3.61 6.64 -12.17
CA ARG A 189 -4.53 6.04 -13.16
C ARG A 189 -5.72 6.94 -13.50
N LEU A 190 -5.85 8.09 -12.85
CA LEU A 190 -6.93 9.07 -13.03
C LEU A 190 -6.33 10.46 -13.25
N ASP A 191 -7.05 11.32 -13.97
CA ASP A 191 -6.58 12.65 -14.35
C ASP A 191 -6.64 13.67 -13.20
N ILE A 192 -7.24 13.32 -12.06
CA ILE A 192 -7.30 14.19 -10.88
C ILE A 192 -6.78 13.43 -9.66
N ALA A 193 -5.77 13.98 -9.00
CA ALA A 193 -5.28 13.50 -7.72
C ALA A 193 -5.42 14.58 -6.64
N CYS A 194 -6.02 14.19 -5.52
CA CYS A 194 -6.36 15.07 -4.40
C CYS A 194 -5.44 14.73 -3.23
N LEU A 195 -4.50 15.63 -2.94
CA LEU A 195 -3.34 15.33 -2.11
C LEU A 195 -3.58 15.72 -0.64
N SER A 196 -3.22 14.81 0.26
CA SER A 196 -3.14 15.04 1.71
C SER A 196 -1.85 14.52 2.32
N ILE A 197 -1.45 15.13 3.44
CA ILE A 197 -0.34 14.72 4.29
C ILE A 197 -0.90 14.51 5.70
N ASP A 198 -0.73 13.30 6.23
CA ASP A 198 -1.33 12.88 7.51
C ASP A 198 -2.83 13.21 7.60
N GLY A 199 -3.56 13.01 6.49
CA GLY A 199 -5.00 13.29 6.40
C GLY A 199 -5.40 14.77 6.35
N ARG A 200 -4.45 15.70 6.25
CA ARG A 200 -4.70 17.14 6.07
C ARG A 200 -4.34 17.57 4.65
N ASP A 201 -4.94 18.65 4.16
CA ASP A 201 -4.61 19.17 2.83
C ASP A 201 -3.11 19.41 2.66
N ALA A 202 -2.56 18.92 1.55
CA ALA A 202 -1.21 19.24 1.16
C ALA A 202 -1.08 20.77 0.92
N PRO A 203 0.04 21.41 1.32
CA PRO A 203 0.25 22.83 1.13
C PRO A 203 0.16 23.24 -0.34
N ALA A 204 -0.49 24.37 -0.63
CA ALA A 204 -0.67 24.84 -2.01
C ALA A 204 0.67 25.03 -2.76
N ALA A 205 1.72 25.49 -2.05
CA ALA A 205 3.05 25.64 -2.64
C ALA A 205 3.66 24.30 -3.09
N LEU A 206 3.43 23.23 -2.31
CA LEU A 206 3.86 21.87 -2.67
C LEU A 206 3.08 21.36 -3.89
N ILE A 207 1.76 21.56 -3.92
CA ILE A 207 0.93 21.14 -5.07
C ILE A 207 1.41 21.85 -6.34
N GLN A 208 1.70 23.15 -6.26
CA GLN A 208 2.21 23.92 -7.39
C GLN A 208 3.59 23.44 -7.86
N SER A 209 4.51 23.13 -6.94
CA SER A 209 5.84 22.61 -7.31
C SER A 209 5.74 21.24 -7.98
N LEU A 210 4.92 20.34 -7.43
CA LEU A 210 4.66 19.02 -8.01
C LEU A 210 3.99 19.12 -9.39
N GLN A 211 2.97 19.98 -9.53
CA GLN A 211 2.28 20.17 -10.81
C GLN A 211 3.23 20.68 -11.90
N ALA A 212 4.15 21.58 -11.55
CA ALA A 212 5.17 22.08 -12.48
C ALA A 212 6.24 21.04 -12.82
N GLY A 213 6.47 20.06 -11.94
CA GLY A 213 7.41 18.96 -12.16
C GLY A 213 6.85 17.77 -12.95
N LEU A 214 5.54 17.76 -13.25
CA LEU A 214 4.93 16.71 -14.06
C LEU A 214 5.40 16.81 -15.53
N PRO A 215 5.44 15.67 -16.26
CA PRO A 215 5.71 15.67 -17.69
C PRO A 215 4.76 16.61 -18.46
N ALA A 216 5.26 17.27 -19.50
CA ALA A 216 4.47 18.26 -20.26
C ALA A 216 3.23 17.66 -20.97
N ASP A 217 3.23 16.35 -21.20
CA ASP A 217 2.13 15.57 -21.77
C ASP A 217 1.19 14.97 -20.72
N SER A 218 1.45 15.21 -19.42
CA SER A 218 0.60 14.73 -18.34
C SER A 218 -0.73 15.47 -18.30
N ALA A 219 -1.83 14.71 -18.34
CA ALA A 219 -3.18 15.23 -18.10
C ALA A 219 -3.52 15.34 -16.60
N LEU A 220 -2.61 14.90 -15.72
CA LEU A 220 -2.84 14.86 -14.28
C LEU A 220 -2.92 16.26 -13.69
N ARG A 221 -4.03 16.53 -13.02
CA ARG A 221 -4.28 17.74 -12.25
C ARG A 221 -4.25 17.43 -10.76
N LEU A 222 -3.38 18.13 -10.05
CA LEU A 222 -3.20 18.02 -8.61
C LEU A 222 -4.03 19.09 -7.91
N VAL A 223 -4.76 18.69 -6.86
CA VAL A 223 -5.54 19.58 -5.99
C VAL A 223 -5.39 19.15 -4.53
N SER A 224 -5.85 19.95 -3.58
CA SER A 224 -5.91 19.52 -2.18
C SER A 224 -7.00 18.46 -1.96
N ALA A 225 -6.83 17.58 -0.98
CA ALA A 225 -7.80 16.54 -0.66
C ALA A 225 -9.22 17.07 -0.42
N SER A 226 -9.36 18.25 0.20
CA SER A 226 -10.64 18.91 0.45
C SER A 226 -11.43 19.31 -0.81
N ASN A 227 -10.79 19.35 -1.98
CA ASN A 227 -11.48 19.58 -3.25
C ASN A 227 -12.15 18.32 -3.81
N CYS A 228 -12.09 17.20 -3.10
CA CYS A 228 -12.60 15.92 -3.55
C CYS A 228 -13.47 15.24 -2.49
N VAL A 229 -14.42 14.45 -2.95
CA VAL A 229 -15.34 13.68 -2.12
C VAL A 229 -14.93 12.22 -2.20
N ARG A 230 -14.53 11.66 -1.06
CA ARG A 230 -14.24 10.24 -0.95
C ARG A 230 -15.54 9.44 -1.00
N ASN A 231 -15.61 8.48 -1.91
CA ASN A 231 -16.73 7.55 -2.02
C ASN A 231 -16.20 6.10 -2.06
N ALA A 232 -16.90 5.18 -1.41
CA ALA A 232 -16.53 3.77 -1.37
C ALA A 232 -17.37 2.89 -2.30
N ASP A 233 -18.37 3.48 -2.96
CA ASP A 233 -19.13 2.78 -3.98
C ASP A 233 -18.26 2.47 -5.21
N GLU A 234 -18.37 1.25 -5.73
CA GLU A 234 -17.55 0.78 -6.87
C GLU A 234 -18.03 1.31 -8.21
N ALA A 235 -19.31 1.70 -8.33
CA ALA A 235 -19.85 2.26 -9.55
C ALA A 235 -19.56 3.76 -9.67
N GLU A 236 -19.57 4.49 -8.55
CA GLU A 236 -19.36 5.95 -8.54
C GLU A 236 -17.90 6.34 -8.28
N GLY A 237 -17.29 5.75 -7.25
CA GLY A 237 -15.95 6.12 -6.79
C GLY A 237 -15.80 7.58 -6.35
N SER A 238 -14.59 7.90 -5.89
CA SER A 238 -14.27 9.24 -5.39
C SER A 238 -14.25 10.25 -6.53
N THR A 239 -14.74 11.47 -6.28
CA THR A 239 -14.91 12.48 -7.33
C THR A 239 -14.36 13.84 -6.92
N HIS A 240 -13.97 14.64 -7.91
CA HIS A 240 -13.60 16.03 -7.69
C HIS A 240 -14.86 16.89 -7.55
N ALA A 241 -14.98 17.60 -6.44
CA ALA A 241 -16.21 18.28 -6.06
C ALA A 241 -16.69 19.32 -7.09
N ALA A 242 -15.76 20.06 -7.71
CA ALA A 242 -16.12 21.13 -8.64
C ALA A 242 -16.44 20.64 -10.07
N SER A 243 -15.91 19.49 -10.49
CA SER A 243 -16.11 19.00 -11.87
C SER A 243 -16.94 17.71 -11.96
N GLY A 244 -17.14 17.00 -10.86
CA GLY A 244 -17.78 15.68 -10.84
C GLY A 244 -16.96 14.57 -11.50
N LEU A 245 -15.75 14.87 -11.98
CA LEU A 245 -14.89 13.88 -12.63
C LEU A 245 -14.31 12.90 -11.60
N PRO A 246 -14.04 11.65 -12.00
CA PRO A 246 -13.35 10.67 -11.15
C PRO A 246 -12.03 11.22 -10.63
N ALA A 247 -11.77 11.02 -9.34
CA ALA A 247 -10.59 11.51 -8.67
C ALA A 247 -9.97 10.45 -7.77
N LEU A 248 -8.65 10.52 -7.63
CA LEU A 248 -7.85 9.68 -6.75
C LEU A 248 -7.57 10.47 -5.47
N MET A 249 -7.99 9.94 -4.32
CA MET A 249 -7.61 10.44 -3.01
C MET A 249 -6.21 9.93 -2.69
N VAL A 250 -5.22 10.81 -2.58
CA VAL A 250 -3.82 10.44 -2.37
C VAL A 250 -3.34 10.99 -1.04
N ASP A 251 -2.89 10.12 -0.14
CA ASP A 251 -2.39 10.48 1.18
C ASP A 251 -0.98 9.93 1.41
N VAL A 252 -0.11 10.75 1.99
CA VAL A 252 1.20 10.33 2.51
C VAL A 252 1.18 10.54 4.01
N ALA A 253 1.36 9.46 4.77
CA ALA A 253 1.20 9.51 6.20
C ALA A 253 2.13 8.54 6.94
N TRP A 254 2.20 8.73 8.26
CA TRP A 254 2.87 7.81 9.18
C TRP A 254 4.36 7.65 8.88
N PHE A 255 5.09 8.77 8.80
CA PHE A 255 6.55 8.72 8.64
C PHE A 255 7.21 8.09 9.87
N ARG A 256 8.02 7.05 9.66
CA ARG A 256 8.73 6.26 10.66
C ARG A 256 10.24 6.44 10.45
N PRO A 257 10.86 7.47 11.04
CA PRO A 257 12.30 7.69 10.88
C PRO A 257 13.10 6.59 11.60
N THR A 258 14.09 6.05 10.91
CA THR A 258 15.04 5.04 11.45
C THR A 258 16.45 5.62 11.64
N SER A 259 16.74 6.76 11.01
CA SER A 259 17.92 7.58 11.24
C SER A 259 17.64 9.01 10.77
N ALA A 260 18.61 9.93 10.94
CA ALA A 260 18.49 11.30 10.44
C ALA A 260 18.26 11.37 8.92
N ASP A 261 18.76 10.37 8.19
CA ASP A 261 18.76 10.33 6.73
C ASP A 261 17.98 9.13 6.17
N ALA A 262 17.20 8.43 6.98
CA ALA A 262 16.41 7.27 6.51
C ALA A 262 15.12 7.09 7.31
N GLY A 263 14.11 6.52 6.66
CA GLY A 263 12.87 6.16 7.30
C GLY A 263 11.92 5.44 6.35
N ALA A 264 10.74 5.09 6.84
CA ALA A 264 9.65 4.55 6.04
C ALA A 264 8.42 5.45 6.11
N VAL A 265 7.60 5.50 5.06
CA VAL A 265 6.34 6.24 5.06
C VAL A 265 5.28 5.44 4.33
N ASP A 266 4.02 5.62 4.72
CA ASP A 266 2.91 4.98 4.05
C ASP A 266 2.34 5.92 2.97
N PHE A 267 2.02 5.34 1.83
CA PHE A 267 1.38 5.98 0.69
C PHE A 267 0.06 5.26 0.41
N VAL A 268 -1.00 6.05 0.23
CA VAL A 268 -2.33 5.56 -0.13
C VAL A 268 -2.81 6.31 -1.35
N ALA A 269 -3.26 5.58 -2.37
CA ALA A 269 -3.97 6.10 -3.52
C ALA A 269 -5.31 5.37 -3.63
N TYR A 270 -6.41 6.06 -3.39
CA TYR A 270 -7.73 5.46 -3.21
C TYR A 270 -8.76 6.12 -4.12
N HIS A 271 -9.53 5.32 -4.87
CA HIS A 271 -10.68 5.79 -5.62
C HIS A 271 -11.99 5.16 -5.11
N HIS A 272 -12.04 3.83 -4.97
CA HIS A 272 -13.13 3.07 -4.33
C HIS A 272 -12.60 1.74 -3.76
N ARG A 273 -13.48 0.90 -3.20
CA ARG A 273 -13.09 -0.35 -2.51
C ARG A 273 -12.36 -1.40 -3.38
N SER A 274 -12.62 -1.39 -4.68
CA SER A 274 -11.95 -2.24 -5.69
C SER A 274 -10.92 -1.48 -6.54
N PHE A 275 -10.55 -0.26 -6.15
CA PHE A 275 -9.51 0.53 -6.79
C PHE A 275 -8.80 1.33 -5.72
N ALA A 276 -7.77 0.70 -5.15
CA ALA A 276 -6.90 1.32 -4.17
C ALA A 276 -5.49 0.72 -4.23
N THR A 277 -4.50 1.55 -3.96
CA THR A 277 -3.10 1.16 -3.81
C THR A 277 -2.62 1.63 -2.45
N TYR A 278 -2.01 0.70 -1.71
CA TYR A 278 -1.40 0.92 -0.41
C TYR A 278 0.05 0.49 -0.49
N ARG A 279 0.96 1.41 -0.20
CA ARG A 279 2.40 1.15 -0.24
C ARG A 279 3.07 1.61 1.03
N THR A 280 4.10 0.88 1.44
CA THR A 280 5.09 1.39 2.40
C THR A 280 6.39 1.61 1.63
N LEU A 281 6.88 2.83 1.67
CA LEU A 281 8.05 3.29 0.92
C LEU A 281 9.19 3.53 1.89
N GLU A 282 10.36 2.98 1.59
CA GLU A 282 11.59 3.29 2.31
C GLU A 282 12.30 4.44 1.61
N LEU A 283 12.70 5.43 2.40
CA LEU A 283 13.34 6.64 1.93
C LEU A 283 14.74 6.76 2.49
N ARG A 284 15.61 7.36 1.69
CA ARG A 284 16.93 7.81 2.11
C ARG A 284 17.16 9.24 1.66
N ARG A 285 17.88 10.00 2.49
CA ARG A 285 18.39 11.31 2.13
C ARG A 285 19.72 11.15 1.38
N VAL A 286 19.74 11.56 0.12
CA VAL A 286 20.93 11.52 -0.75
C VAL A 286 21.19 12.94 -1.24
N ASP A 287 22.41 13.44 -1.01
CA ASP A 287 22.83 14.81 -1.32
C ASP A 287 21.87 15.87 -0.76
N GLY A 288 21.42 15.66 0.49
CA GLY A 288 20.52 16.58 1.19
C GLY A 288 19.05 16.51 0.77
N ARG A 289 18.68 15.66 -0.20
CA ARG A 289 17.29 15.48 -0.67
C ARG A 289 16.75 14.09 -0.33
N TRP A 290 15.51 14.02 0.13
CA TRP A 290 14.82 12.75 0.34
C TRP A 290 14.48 12.10 -1.00
N GLN A 291 14.70 10.80 -1.09
CA GLN A 291 14.40 10.00 -2.28
C GLN A 291 13.82 8.65 -1.83
N VAL A 292 12.87 8.13 -2.60
CA VAL A 292 12.37 6.77 -2.41
C VAL A 292 13.47 5.80 -2.85
N GLU A 293 13.94 4.97 -1.92
CA GLU A 293 14.93 3.95 -2.17
C GLU A 293 14.28 2.66 -2.68
N ARG A 294 13.19 2.24 -2.04
CA ARG A 294 12.42 1.05 -2.44
C ARG A 294 11.00 1.03 -1.89
N VAL A 295 10.15 0.21 -2.51
CA VAL A 295 8.83 -0.15 -1.99
C VAL A 295 8.99 -1.42 -1.13
N SER A 296 8.71 -1.34 0.17
CA SER A 296 8.84 -2.48 1.09
C SER A 296 7.54 -3.27 1.24
N ARG A 297 6.40 -2.65 0.96
CA ARG A 297 5.09 -3.29 0.86
C ARG A 297 4.31 -2.65 -0.29
N ASP A 298 3.67 -3.47 -1.13
CA ASP A 298 2.74 -3.02 -2.17
C ASP A 298 1.50 -3.91 -2.13
N VAL A 299 0.35 -3.27 -1.95
CA VAL A 299 -0.97 -3.91 -2.02
C VAL A 299 -1.82 -3.05 -2.95
N SER A 300 -2.14 -3.59 -4.12
CA SER A 300 -3.01 -2.94 -5.08
C SER A 300 -4.24 -3.81 -5.33
N ILE A 301 -5.41 -3.18 -5.32
CA ILE A 301 -6.73 -3.77 -5.57
C ILE A 301 -7.27 -3.19 -6.87
#